data_AF-A0A2E0Y0P7-F1
#
_entry.id   AF-A0A2E0Y0P7-F1
#
_cell.length_a   1.000
_cell.length_b   1.000
_cell.length_c   1.000
_cell.angle_alpha   90.00
_cell.angle_beta   90.00
_cell.angle_gamma   90.00
#
_symmetry.space_group_name_H-M   'P 1'
#
loop_
_entity.id
_entity.type
_entity.pdbx_description
1 polymer ?
#
loop_
_entity_poly.entity_id
_entity_poly.type
_entity_poly.pdbx_seq_one_letter_code
_entity_poly.pdbx_strand_id
1 'polypeptide(L)' 'MPRPFQSWKDKLTSLLGHTEASYDLSPGEALRASHTTEGDLQELFSFGWTAEETARAITETLGLR' A
#
# COMPACT_ATOMS: atom_id res chain seq x y z
N MET A 1 12.69 7.97 -16.58
CA MET A 1 13.49 7.54 -15.42
C MET A 1 12.64 6.59 -14.57
N PRO A 2 13.18 5.48 -14.04
CA PRO A 2 12.44 4.69 -13.07
C PRO A 2 12.03 5.61 -11.91
N ARG A 3 10.76 5.54 -11.49
CA ARG A 3 10.27 6.32 -10.35
C ARG A 3 11.05 5.89 -9.10
N PRO A 4 11.45 6.79 -8.19
CA PRO A 4 12.10 6.38 -6.94
C PRO A 4 11.15 5.53 -6.10
N PHE A 5 11.67 4.46 -5.48
CA PHE A 5 10.90 3.61 -4.56
C PHE A 5 10.21 4.42 -3.46
N GLN A 6 10.92 5.41 -2.89
CA GLN A 6 10.36 6.26 -1.84
C GLN A 6 9.12 7.02 -2.32
N SER A 7 9.16 7.67 -3.49
CA SER A 7 7.99 8.38 -4.02
C SER A 7 6.82 7.47 -4.35
N TRP A 8 7.10 6.23 -4.76
CA TRP A 8 6.09 5.19 -4.96
C TRP A 8 5.47 4.76 -3.62
N LYS A 9 6.29 4.54 -2.59
CA LYS A 9 5.88 4.15 -1.24
C LYS A 9 5.04 5.24 -0.58
N ASP A 10 5.46 6.50 -0.67
CA ASP A 10 4.71 7.65 -0.12
C ASP A 10 3.31 7.73 -0.74
N LYS A 11 3.21 7.51 -2.07
CA LYS A 11 1.93 7.47 -2.77
C LYS A 11 1.06 6.30 -2.29
N LEU A 12 1.63 5.10 -2.15
CA LEU A 12 0.94 3.94 -1.61
C LEU A 12 0.40 4.22 -0.20
N THR A 13 1.23 4.78 0.69
CA THR A 13 0.81 5.11 2.05
C THR A 13 -0.29 6.16 2.08
N SER A 14 -0.24 7.16 1.18
CA SER A 14 -1.33 8.13 1.02
C SER A 14 -2.64 7.48 0.58
N LEU A 15 -2.60 6.54 -0.38
CA LEU A 15 -3.79 5.83 -0.85
C LEU A 15 -4.40 4.97 0.25
N LEU A 16 -3.56 4.20 0.95
CA LEU A 16 -4.01 3.39 2.08
C LEU A 16 -4.55 4.26 3.22
N GLY A 17 -3.93 5.39 3.51
CA GLY A 17 -4.39 6.34 4.53
C GLY A 17 -5.80 6.90 4.25
N HIS A 18 -6.17 7.11 2.99
CA HIS A 18 -7.54 7.49 2.63
C HIS A 18 -8.54 6.36 2.92
N THR A 19 -8.18 5.11 2.62
CA THR A 19 -9.01 3.95 2.96
C THR A 19 -9.12 3.77 4.47
N GLU A 20 -8.00 3.80 5.18
CA GLU A 20 -7.94 3.68 6.65
C GLU A 20 -8.84 4.72 7.32
N ALA A 21 -8.78 5.99 6.89
CA ALA A 21 -9.65 7.04 7.40
C ALA A 21 -11.15 6.77 7.14
N SER A 22 -11.50 6.13 6.03
CA SER A 22 -12.89 5.79 5.69
C SER A 22 -13.45 4.66 6.55
N TYR A 23 -12.56 3.84 7.13
CA TYR A 23 -12.89 2.69 7.97
C TYR A 23 -12.55 2.90 9.45
N ASP A 24 -12.19 4.12 9.86
CA ASP A 24 -11.76 4.46 11.22
C ASP A 24 -10.58 3.59 11.73
N LEU A 25 -9.67 3.25 10.81
CA LEU A 25 -8.44 2.50 11.10
C LEU A 25 -7.30 3.45 11.48
N SER A 26 -6.38 2.96 12.31
CA SER A 26 -5.17 3.69 12.63
C SER A 26 -4.24 3.79 11.40
N PRO A 27 -3.46 4.88 11.26
CA PRO A 27 -2.51 5.02 10.15
C PRO A 27 -1.53 3.84 10.07
N GLY A 28 -1.42 3.23 8.89
CA GLY A 28 -0.55 2.07 8.65
C GLY A 28 -1.12 0.73 9.14
N GLU A 29 -2.33 0.71 9.69
CA GLU A 29 -3.00 -0.52 10.10
C GLU A 29 -3.28 -1.43 8.90
N ALA A 30 -3.56 -0.90 7.71
CA ALA A 30 -3.79 -1.72 6.52
C ALA A 30 -2.56 -2.58 6.17
N LEU A 31 -1.36 -1.99 6.18
CA LEU A 31 -0.11 -2.72 5.93
C LEU A 31 0.16 -3.78 7.01
N ARG A 32 -0.13 -3.44 8.28
CA ARG A 32 0.03 -4.37 9.40
C ARG A 32 -0.95 -5.54 9.32
N ALA A 33 -2.22 -5.25 9.07
CA ALA A 33 -3.29 -6.23 8.99
C ALA A 33 -3.13 -7.15 7.77
N SER A 34 -2.56 -6.65 6.66
CA SER A 34 -2.25 -7.47 5.49
C SER A 34 -0.92 -8.22 5.61
N HIS A 35 -0.22 -8.11 6.75
CA HIS A 35 1.11 -8.67 6.99
C HIS A 35 2.14 -8.26 5.92
N THR A 36 1.97 -7.09 5.30
CA THR A 36 2.85 -6.60 4.24
C THR A 36 4.08 -5.95 4.84
N THR A 37 5.25 -6.54 4.60
CA THR A 37 6.54 -6.05 5.08
C THR A 37 7.18 -5.09 4.08
N GLU A 38 8.22 -4.38 4.50
CA GLU A 38 9.00 -3.53 3.60
C GLU A 38 9.70 -4.33 2.48
N GLY A 39 10.06 -5.59 2.74
CA GLY A 39 10.61 -6.49 1.73
C GLY A 39 9.60 -6.79 0.62
N ASP A 40 8.34 -7.09 0.99
CA ASP A 40 7.26 -7.33 0.03
C ASP A 40 7.00 -6.08 -0.82
N LEU A 41 7.03 -4.89 -0.22
CA LEU A 41 6.88 -3.62 -0.94
C LEU A 41 7.99 -3.39 -1.95
N GLN A 42 9.25 -3.70 -1.58
CA GLN A 42 10.38 -3.61 -2.51
C GLN A 42 10.26 -4.61 -3.66
N GLU A 43 9.78 -5.82 -3.37
CA GLU A 43 9.57 -6.87 -4.38
C GLU A 43 8.46 -6.47 -5.37
N LEU A 44 7.29 -6.04 -4.88
CA LEU A 44 6.19 -5.54 -5.72
C LEU A 44 6.63 -4.36 -6.61
N PHE A 45 7.37 -3.41 -6.02
CA PHE A 45 7.93 -2.29 -6.78
C PHE A 45 8.92 -2.76 -7.85
N SER A 46 9.78 -3.74 -7.53
CA SER A 46 10.75 -4.32 -8.48
C SER A 46 10.07 -5.07 -9.62
N PHE A 47 8.90 -5.66 -9.37
CA PHE A 47 8.03 -6.24 -10.39
C PHE A 47 7.25 -5.19 -11.22
N GLY A 48 7.41 -3.90 -10.91
CA GLY A 48 6.79 -2.81 -11.66
C GLY A 48 5.35 -2.53 -11.29
N TRP A 49 4.86 -3.03 -10.15
CA TRP A 49 3.51 -2.73 -9.67
C TRP A 49 3.37 -1.23 -9.40
N THR A 50 2.22 -0.67 -9.74
CA THR A 50 1.89 0.70 -9.38
C THR A 50 1.43 0.80 -7.92
N ALA A 51 1.57 1.98 -7.32
CA ALA A 51 1.10 2.21 -5.96
C ALA A 51 -0.42 1.97 -5.85
N GLU A 52 -1.17 2.32 -6.90
CA GLU A 52 -2.61 2.07 -7.01
C GLU A 52 -2.96 0.58 -7.04
N GLU A 53 -2.26 -0.22 -7.84
CA GLU A 53 -2.49 -1.68 -7.90
C GLU A 53 -2.16 -2.35 -6.57
N THR A 54 -1.04 -1.96 -5.94
CA THR A 54 -0.65 -2.48 -4.63
C THR A 54 -1.63 -2.07 -3.54
N ALA A 55 -2.07 -0.81 -3.51
CA ALA A 55 -3.07 -0.33 -2.55
C ALA A 55 -4.36 -1.13 -2.68
N ARG A 56 -4.86 -1.30 -3.92
CA ARG A 56 -6.07 -2.08 -4.19
C ARG A 56 -5.92 -3.53 -3.73
N ALA A 57 -4.81 -4.18 -4.03
CA ALA A 57 -4.57 -5.57 -3.63
C ALA A 57 -4.58 -5.74 -2.10
N ILE A 58 -3.97 -4.79 -1.37
CA ILE A 58 -3.98 -4.78 0.10
C ILE A 58 -5.40 -4.60 0.63
N THR A 59 -6.14 -3.60 0.13
CA THR A 59 -7.51 -3.34 0.60
C THR A 59 -8.46 -4.49 0.28
N GLU A 60 -8.33 -5.11 -0.90
CA GLU A 60 -9.10 -6.30 -1.29
C GLU A 60 -8.80 -7.50 -0.38
N THR A 61 -7.52 -7.72 -0.03
CA THR A 61 -7.10 -8.78 0.90
C THR A 61 -7.73 -8.61 2.28
N LEU A 62 -7.92 -7.35 2.70
CA LEU A 62 -8.56 -7.00 3.98
C LEU A 62 -10.09 -6.92 3.90
N GLY A 63 -10.68 -7.06 2.72
CA GLY A 63 -12.12 -6.91 2.51
C GLY A 63 -12.63 -5.46 2.63
N LEU A 64 -11.73 -4.47 2.50
CA LEU A 64 -12.06 -3.04 2.46
C LEU A 64 -12.39 -2.64 1.01
N ARG A 65 -13.56 -2.03 0.77
CA ARG A 65 -14.12 -1.71 -0.55
C ARG A 65 -14.58 -0.27 -0.69
#